data_AF-A0A6J7A804-F1
#
_entry.id   AF-A0A6J7A804-F1
#
_cell.length_a   1.000
_cell.length_b   1.000
_cell.length_c   1.000
_cell.angle_alpha   90.00
_cell.angle_beta   90.00
_cell.angle_gamma   90.00
#
_symmetry.space_group_name_H-M   'P 1'
#
loop_
_entity.id
_entity.type
_entity.pdbx_description
1 polymer ?
#
loop_
_entity_poly.entity_id
_entity_poly.type
_entity_poly.pdbx_seq_one_letter_code
_entity_poly.pdbx_strand_id
1 'polypeptide(L)'
;MDLSRPIASVMPNGHGAVLAVLARTDEGLSGRRISELTQGGLSQKGTNNILTELVDSGIALCQDAPPAKLYRLNRKHLAANAIVVLSHLRRRLFQAIGNSISLWKIKPQEVWVFGSAARGDGSTKSDIDIAIIRSDGIDSDDETWNSQLHLLSEDVLGWSGNHASILQYTVSEFSKLRTNGERVFEEILQDGVKISLRPSEDLFESAI
;
A
#
# COMPACT_ATOMS: atom_id res chain seq x y z
N MET A 1 -1.17 -10.35 3.49
CA MET A 1 -2.01 -9.25 4.05
C MET A 1 -3.05 -8.86 3.02
N ASP A 2 -4.21 -8.37 3.45
CA ASP A 2 -5.23 -7.84 2.53
C ASP A 2 -4.78 -6.46 2.03
N LEU A 3 -4.42 -6.35 0.74
CA LEU A 3 -3.93 -5.12 0.13
C LEU A 3 -5.06 -4.12 -0.16
N SER A 4 -6.30 -4.59 -0.25
CA SER A 4 -7.48 -3.73 -0.39
C SER A 4 -7.82 -3.01 0.91
N ARG A 5 -7.62 -3.70 2.05
CA ARG A 5 -7.89 -3.17 3.40
C ARG A 5 -6.75 -3.50 4.36
N PRO A 6 -5.55 -2.91 4.21
CA PRO A 6 -4.36 -3.32 4.98
C PRO A 6 -4.51 -3.24 6.50
N ILE A 7 -5.19 -2.21 6.99
CA ILE A 7 -5.45 -2.04 8.43
C ILE A 7 -6.25 -3.21 9.04
N ALA A 8 -7.01 -3.95 8.22
CA ALA A 8 -7.82 -5.08 8.66
C ALA A 8 -6.96 -6.27 9.11
N SER A 9 -5.67 -6.30 8.76
CA SER A 9 -4.74 -7.31 9.28
C SER A 9 -4.53 -7.22 10.79
N VAL A 10 -4.80 -6.05 11.39
CA VAL A 10 -4.71 -5.84 12.86
C VAL A 10 -6.07 -5.48 13.45
N MET A 11 -6.90 -4.73 12.73
CA MET A 11 -8.24 -4.30 13.17
C MET A 11 -9.31 -4.74 12.14
N PRO A 12 -9.74 -6.01 12.15
CA PRO A 12 -10.63 -6.56 11.13
C PRO A 12 -12.09 -6.08 11.25
N ASN A 13 -12.40 -5.22 12.22
CA ASN A 13 -13.74 -4.75 12.53
C ASN A 13 -14.05 -3.37 11.91
N GLY A 14 -15.22 -2.83 12.25
CA GLY A 14 -15.68 -1.53 11.78
C GLY A 14 -14.75 -0.37 12.15
N HIS A 15 -14.10 -0.40 13.32
CA HIS A 15 -13.17 0.65 13.74
C HIS A 15 -12.03 0.79 12.76
N GLY A 16 -11.43 -0.33 12.32
CA GLY A 16 -10.37 -0.30 11.31
C GLY A 16 -10.82 0.38 10.01
N ALA A 17 -12.05 0.09 9.55
CA ALA A 17 -12.60 0.70 8.34
C ALA A 17 -12.79 2.22 8.50
N VAL A 18 -13.37 2.67 9.61
CA VAL A 18 -13.59 4.10 9.88
C VAL A 18 -12.25 4.83 10.03
N LEU A 19 -11.30 4.26 10.76
CA LEU A 19 -9.97 4.84 10.96
C LEU A 19 -9.20 4.96 9.65
N ALA A 20 -9.28 3.95 8.76
CA ALA A 20 -8.66 4.03 7.44
C ALA A 20 -9.24 5.14 6.56
N VAL A 21 -10.52 5.48 6.72
CA VAL A 21 -11.14 6.62 6.02
C VAL A 21 -10.64 7.93 6.63
N LEU A 22 -10.71 8.08 7.96
CA LEU A 22 -10.31 9.30 8.65
C LEU A 22 -8.81 9.61 8.50
N ALA A 23 -7.96 8.60 8.36
CA ALA A 23 -6.52 8.79 8.20
C ALA A 23 -6.10 9.37 6.84
N ARG A 24 -6.97 9.27 5.81
CA ARG A 24 -6.67 9.68 4.42
C ARG A 24 -6.81 11.18 4.17
N THR A 25 -7.44 11.92 5.08
CA THR A 25 -7.71 13.35 4.90
C THR A 25 -7.64 14.09 6.22
N ASP A 26 -7.31 15.37 6.17
CA ASP A 26 -7.41 16.28 7.31
C ASP A 26 -8.74 17.06 7.33
N GLU A 27 -9.50 16.98 6.23
CA GLU A 27 -10.82 17.59 6.12
C GLU A 27 -11.87 16.81 6.92
N GLY A 28 -12.84 17.55 7.47
CA GLY A 28 -13.98 16.96 8.17
C GLY A 28 -14.94 16.27 7.20
N LEU A 29 -15.27 15.01 7.47
CA LEU A 29 -16.23 14.22 6.69
C LEU A 29 -17.52 14.00 7.48
N SER A 30 -18.66 14.02 6.80
CA SER A 30 -19.92 13.63 7.44
C SER A 30 -19.95 12.14 7.74
N GLY A 31 -20.68 11.74 8.78
CA GLY A 31 -20.86 10.31 9.10
C GLY A 31 -21.41 9.50 7.93
N ARG A 32 -22.24 10.11 7.05
CA ARG A 32 -22.75 9.46 5.84
C ARG A 32 -21.64 9.20 4.83
N ARG A 33 -20.83 10.23 4.57
CA ARG A 33 -19.70 10.11 3.66
C ARG A 33 -18.70 9.08 4.13
N ILE A 34 -18.44 9.02 5.44
CA ILE A 34 -17.56 7.99 6.03
C ILE A 34 -18.14 6.60 5.78
N SER A 35 -19.44 6.39 6.05
CA SER A 35 -20.09 5.09 5.83
C SER A 35 -19.98 4.63 4.36
N GLU A 36 -20.22 5.52 3.41
CA GLU A 36 -20.05 5.24 1.97
C GLU A 36 -18.61 4.82 1.63
N LEU A 37 -17.61 5.51 2.20
CA LEU A 37 -16.19 5.26 1.96
C LEU A 37 -15.68 3.96 2.61
N THR A 38 -16.45 3.35 3.53
CA THR A 38 -16.16 2.01 4.05
C THR A 38 -16.57 0.88 3.10
N GLN A 39 -17.03 1.21 1.88
CA GLN A 39 -17.34 0.27 0.79
C GLN A 39 -18.33 -0.85 1.19
N GLY A 40 -19.39 -0.47 1.92
CA GLY A 40 -20.44 -1.41 2.33
C GLY A 40 -20.09 -2.28 3.53
N GLY A 41 -18.91 -2.09 4.14
CA GLY A 41 -18.52 -2.81 5.35
C GLY A 41 -19.28 -2.40 6.62
N LEU A 42 -19.97 -1.25 6.60
CA LEU A 42 -20.71 -0.72 7.75
C LEU A 42 -22.02 -0.04 7.34
N SER A 43 -23.04 -0.21 8.19
CA SER A 43 -24.28 0.58 8.12
C SER A 43 -24.07 1.99 8.67
N GLN A 44 -24.94 2.92 8.28
CA GLN A 44 -24.91 4.30 8.80
C GLN A 44 -24.94 4.37 10.33
N LYS A 45 -25.79 3.53 10.95
CA LYS A 45 -25.91 3.44 12.41
C LYS A 45 -24.62 2.91 13.04
N GLY A 46 -24.03 1.87 12.44
CA GLY A 46 -22.76 1.30 12.90
C GLY A 46 -21.61 2.32 12.82
N THR A 47 -21.51 3.03 11.70
CA THR A 47 -20.53 4.11 11.50
C THR A 47 -20.69 5.21 12.55
N ASN A 48 -21.93 5.68 12.80
CA ASN A 48 -22.18 6.73 13.79
C ASN A 48 -21.82 6.28 15.22
N ASN A 49 -22.12 5.03 15.60
CA ASN A 49 -21.75 4.51 16.91
C ASN A 49 -20.22 4.51 17.10
N ILE A 50 -19.48 4.01 16.11
CA ILE A 50 -18.01 4.00 16.13
C ILE A 50 -17.47 5.44 16.21
N LEU A 51 -18.04 6.37 15.44
CA LEU A 51 -17.60 7.77 15.49
C LEU A 51 -17.80 8.40 16.87
N THR A 52 -18.92 8.11 17.55
CA THR A 52 -19.13 8.54 18.94
C THR A 52 -18.04 8.00 19.85
N GLU A 53 -17.75 6.69 19.79
CA GLU A 53 -16.69 6.07 20.61
C GLU A 53 -15.29 6.66 20.33
N LEU A 54 -14.98 6.92 19.05
CA LEU A 54 -13.72 7.54 18.65
C LEU A 54 -13.61 9.00 19.12
N VAL A 55 -14.73 9.72 19.20
CA VAL A 55 -14.78 11.08 19.74
C VAL A 55 -14.64 11.06 21.27
N ASP A 56 -15.32 10.15 21.96
CA ASP A 56 -15.25 10.00 23.42
C ASP A 56 -13.84 9.62 23.88
N SER A 57 -13.12 8.83 23.09
CA SER A 57 -11.69 8.49 23.33
C SER A 57 -10.71 9.56 22.85
N GLY A 58 -11.16 10.61 22.15
CA GLY A 58 -10.32 11.67 21.63
C GLY A 58 -9.51 11.31 20.38
N ILE A 59 -9.72 10.13 19.78
CA ILE A 59 -9.08 9.71 18.52
C ILE A 59 -9.65 10.49 17.34
N ALA A 60 -10.94 10.79 17.35
CA ALA A 60 -11.60 11.63 16.36
C ALA A 60 -12.03 12.96 16.98
N LEU A 61 -12.07 14.00 16.16
CA LEU A 61 -12.68 15.28 16.50
C LEU A 61 -14.03 15.39 15.80
N CYS A 62 -15.02 15.94 16.50
CA CYS A 62 -16.33 16.24 15.95
C CYS A 62 -16.54 17.77 15.92
N GLN A 63 -17.04 18.28 14.80
CA GLN A 63 -17.44 19.66 14.64
C GLN A 63 -18.91 19.72 14.21
N ASP A 64 -19.71 20.53 14.91
CA ASP A 64 -21.08 20.83 14.48
C ASP A 64 -21.05 21.74 13.25
N ALA A 65 -21.63 21.28 12.14
CA ALA A 65 -21.68 22.00 10.87
C ALA A 65 -23.01 21.70 10.14
N PRO A 66 -24.11 22.38 10.53
CA PRO A 66 -25.44 22.10 9.99
C PRO A 66 -25.46 22.02 8.45
N PRO A 67 -26.16 21.03 7.87
CA PRO A 67 -27.11 20.11 8.52
C PRO A 67 -26.49 18.84 9.13
N ALA A 68 -25.17 18.73 9.26
CA ALA A 68 -24.51 17.51 9.73
C ALA A 68 -23.40 17.76 10.78
N LYS A 69 -22.88 16.67 11.34
CA LYS A 69 -21.62 16.69 12.11
C LYS A 69 -20.49 16.25 11.18
N LEU A 70 -19.34 16.93 11.28
CA LEU A 70 -18.13 16.59 10.56
C LEU A 70 -17.13 15.95 11.50
N TYR A 71 -16.51 14.87 11.04
CA TYR A 71 -15.54 14.09 11.80
C TYR A 71 -14.21 14.05 11.06
N ARG A 72 -13.12 14.17 11.81
CA ARG A 72 -11.74 14.03 11.30
C ARG A 72 -10.86 13.35 12.33
N LEU A 73 -9.74 12.76 11.90
CA LEU A 73 -8.75 12.22 12.82
C LEU A 73 -8.15 13.34 13.68
N ASN A 74 -8.04 13.10 14.99
CA ASN A 74 -7.30 13.99 15.88
C ASN A 74 -5.79 13.76 15.71
N ARG A 75 -5.14 14.56 14.86
CA ARG A 75 -3.69 14.46 14.59
C ARG A 75 -2.80 14.68 15.82
N LYS A 76 -3.33 15.31 16.89
CA LYS A 76 -2.59 15.52 18.15
C LYS A 76 -2.68 14.32 19.10
N HIS A 77 -3.56 13.35 18.83
CA HIS A 77 -3.70 12.18 19.67
C HIS A 77 -2.45 11.28 19.54
N LEU A 78 -1.96 10.73 20.64
CA LEU A 78 -0.72 9.91 20.65
C LEU A 78 -0.80 8.71 19.69
N ALA A 79 -2.00 8.14 19.50
CA ALA A 79 -2.22 7.03 18.56
C ALA A 79 -2.32 7.45 17.08
N ALA A 80 -2.39 8.75 16.76
CA ALA A 80 -2.69 9.22 15.40
C ALA A 80 -1.66 8.73 14.38
N ASN A 81 -0.36 8.81 14.69
CA ASN A 81 0.70 8.35 13.80
C ASN A 81 0.61 6.84 13.54
N ALA A 82 0.35 6.04 14.58
CA ALA A 82 0.17 4.59 14.43
C ALA A 82 -1.03 4.27 13.52
N ILE A 83 -2.15 4.97 13.70
CA ILE A 83 -3.34 4.80 12.85
C ILE A 83 -3.02 5.12 11.39
N VAL A 84 -2.28 6.21 11.14
CA VAL A 84 -1.86 6.60 9.78
C VAL A 84 -0.97 5.55 9.16
N VAL A 85 0.04 5.08 9.90
CA VAL A 85 0.96 4.03 9.46
C VAL A 85 0.18 2.76 9.09
N LEU A 86 -0.72 2.30 9.95
CA LEU A 86 -1.55 1.12 9.72
C LEU A 86 -2.50 1.30 8.52
N SER A 87 -3.03 2.51 8.33
CA SER A 87 -3.92 2.84 7.20
C SER A 87 -3.17 2.86 5.86
N HIS A 88 -1.85 3.01 5.87
CA HIS A 88 -1.00 3.13 4.68
C HIS A 88 -0.04 1.94 4.49
N LEU A 89 -0.30 0.78 5.11
CA LEU A 89 0.61 -0.38 5.03
C LEU A 89 0.91 -0.83 3.60
N ARG A 90 -0.02 -0.72 2.64
CA ARG A 90 0.25 -1.01 1.22
C ARG A 90 1.34 -0.10 0.64
N ARG A 91 1.28 1.20 0.95
CA ARG A 91 2.32 2.15 0.54
C ARG A 91 3.65 1.82 1.24
N ARG A 92 3.61 1.45 2.53
CA ARG A 92 4.81 1.05 3.28
C ARG A 92 5.46 -0.21 2.70
N LEU A 93 4.67 -1.18 2.25
CA LEU A 93 5.17 -2.35 1.55
C LEU A 93 5.92 -1.96 0.27
N PHE A 94 5.37 -1.06 -0.54
CA PHE A 94 6.05 -0.60 -1.76
C PHE A 94 7.34 0.17 -1.45
N GLN A 95 7.35 0.96 -0.38
CA GLN A 95 8.56 1.62 0.11
C GLN A 95 9.61 0.62 0.61
N ALA A 96 9.19 -0.42 1.35
CA ALA A 96 10.08 -1.47 1.83
C ALA A 96 10.72 -2.26 0.67
N ILE A 97 9.94 -2.59 -0.36
CA ILE A 97 10.45 -3.18 -1.62
C ILE A 97 11.51 -2.27 -2.23
N GLY A 98 11.20 -0.98 -2.41
CA GLY A 98 12.14 0.00 -2.96
C GLY A 98 13.43 0.12 -2.13
N ASN A 99 13.31 0.17 -0.81
CA ASN A 99 14.44 0.26 0.11
C ASN A 99 15.31 -1.01 0.06
N SER A 100 14.73 -2.22 0.04
CA SER A 100 15.51 -3.47 -0.09
C SER A 100 16.27 -3.52 -1.43
N ILE A 101 15.60 -3.16 -2.54
CA ILE A 101 16.26 -3.11 -3.86
C ILE A 101 17.32 -1.99 -3.92
N SER A 102 17.12 -0.89 -3.21
CA SER A 102 18.12 0.19 -3.10
C SER A 102 19.41 -0.23 -2.40
N LEU A 103 19.46 -1.43 -1.79
CA LEU A 103 20.65 -2.03 -1.18
C LEU A 103 21.30 -3.12 -2.03
N TRP A 104 20.67 -3.57 -3.12
CA TRP A 104 21.22 -4.57 -4.03
C TRP A 104 22.59 -4.19 -4.61
N LYS A 105 23.47 -5.18 -4.77
CA LYS A 105 24.79 -5.02 -5.42
C LYS A 105 24.63 -4.83 -6.92
N ILE A 106 23.82 -5.68 -7.57
CA ILE A 106 23.44 -5.51 -8.97
C ILE A 106 22.09 -4.79 -9.01
N LYS A 107 22.07 -3.56 -9.53
CA LYS A 107 20.86 -2.73 -9.58
C LYS A 107 20.00 -3.03 -10.80
N PRO A 108 18.67 -3.17 -10.63
CA PRO A 108 17.76 -3.07 -11.77
C PRO A 108 17.74 -1.65 -12.33
N GLN A 109 17.37 -1.53 -13.59
CA GLN A 109 17.06 -0.26 -14.23
C GLN A 109 15.69 0.25 -13.77
N GLU A 110 14.69 -0.64 -13.74
CA GLU A 110 13.33 -0.28 -13.31
C GLU A 110 12.69 -1.41 -12.51
N VAL A 111 11.77 -1.03 -11.62
CA VAL A 111 10.95 -1.97 -10.85
C VAL A 111 9.52 -1.45 -10.82
N TRP A 112 8.57 -2.34 -11.05
CA TRP A 112 7.15 -2.05 -11.05
C TRP A 112 6.41 -3.08 -10.20
N VAL A 113 5.53 -2.62 -9.32
CA VAL A 113 4.49 -3.48 -8.76
C VAL A 113 3.25 -3.31 -9.61
N PHE A 114 2.63 -4.40 -10.05
CA PHE A 114 1.45 -4.35 -10.91
C PHE A 114 0.37 -5.31 -10.41
N GLY A 115 -0.69 -5.49 -11.20
CA GLY A 115 -1.77 -6.40 -10.86
C GLY A 115 -2.56 -5.96 -9.62
N SER A 116 -3.02 -6.95 -8.85
CA SER A 116 -3.99 -6.72 -7.78
C SER A 116 -3.44 -5.88 -6.61
N ALA A 117 -2.14 -6.01 -6.35
CA ALA A 117 -1.44 -5.21 -5.36
C ALA A 117 -1.44 -3.72 -5.73
N ALA A 118 -1.18 -3.41 -7.00
CA ALA A 118 -1.12 -2.04 -7.49
C ALA A 118 -2.51 -1.38 -7.53
N ARG A 119 -3.53 -2.10 -8.00
CA ARG A 119 -4.94 -1.66 -7.97
C ARG A 119 -5.51 -1.52 -6.56
N GLY A 120 -4.93 -2.21 -5.58
CA GLY A 120 -5.45 -2.23 -4.22
C GLY A 120 -6.73 -3.06 -4.09
N ASP A 121 -6.83 -4.13 -4.85
CA ASP A 121 -7.89 -5.15 -4.75
C ASP A 121 -7.34 -6.53 -4.36
N GLY A 122 -6.03 -6.65 -4.12
CA GLY A 122 -5.37 -7.86 -3.66
C GLY A 122 -5.82 -8.29 -2.25
N SER A 123 -6.03 -9.60 -2.08
CA SER A 123 -6.44 -10.23 -0.82
C SER A 123 -5.25 -10.86 -0.09
N THR A 124 -5.49 -11.50 1.06
CA THR A 124 -4.47 -12.30 1.77
C THR A 124 -4.00 -13.54 1.01
N LYS A 125 -4.68 -13.90 -0.08
CA LYS A 125 -4.31 -15.04 -0.95
C LYS A 125 -3.71 -14.59 -2.29
N SER A 126 -3.62 -13.27 -2.51
CA SER A 126 -3.09 -12.71 -3.74
C SER A 126 -1.58 -12.62 -3.63
N ASP A 127 -0.89 -12.95 -4.72
CA ASP A 127 0.53 -12.67 -4.85
C ASP A 127 0.77 -11.18 -5.10
N ILE A 128 1.99 -10.75 -4.83
CA ILE A 128 2.48 -9.41 -5.17
C ILE A 128 3.28 -9.54 -6.46
N ASP A 129 2.68 -9.11 -7.57
CA ASP A 129 3.32 -9.14 -8.88
C ASP A 129 4.35 -8.01 -9.02
N ILE A 130 5.61 -8.38 -9.25
CA ILE A 130 6.74 -7.46 -9.37
C ILE A 130 7.45 -7.70 -10.69
N ALA A 131 7.51 -6.68 -11.54
CA ALA A 131 8.35 -6.70 -12.74
C ALA A 131 9.67 -5.99 -12.44
N ILE A 132 10.78 -6.69 -12.67
CA ILE A 132 12.14 -6.18 -12.45
C ILE A 132 12.86 -6.16 -13.79
N ILE A 133 13.24 -4.95 -14.22
CA ILE A 133 13.92 -4.73 -15.49
C ILE A 133 15.40 -4.51 -15.21
N ARG A 134 16.24 -5.41 -15.72
CA ARG A 134 17.70 -5.39 -15.57
C ARG A 134 18.37 -4.95 -16.86
N SER A 135 19.64 -4.55 -16.78
CA SER A 135 20.44 -4.26 -17.97
C SER A 135 20.62 -5.51 -18.83
N ASP A 136 20.64 -5.36 -20.15
CA ASP A 136 20.85 -6.45 -21.12
C ASP A 136 22.18 -7.20 -20.91
N GLY A 137 23.16 -6.57 -20.27
CA GLY A 137 24.47 -7.18 -19.98
C GLY A 137 24.53 -8.04 -18.72
N ILE A 138 23.44 -8.14 -17.95
CA ILE A 138 23.37 -9.01 -16.77
C ILE A 138 22.77 -10.34 -17.21
N ASP A 139 23.44 -11.45 -16.92
CA ASP A 139 22.96 -12.80 -17.25
C ASP A 139 21.83 -13.22 -16.28
N SER A 140 20.79 -13.91 -16.76
CA SER A 140 19.68 -14.38 -15.91
C SER A 140 20.16 -15.43 -14.92
N ASP A 141 21.26 -16.11 -15.23
CA ASP A 141 21.85 -17.13 -14.39
C ASP A 141 22.94 -16.56 -13.44
N ASP A 142 23.12 -15.23 -13.41
CA ASP A 142 24.04 -14.58 -12.46
C ASP A 142 23.64 -14.89 -11.00
N GLU A 143 24.58 -15.47 -10.26
CA GLU A 143 24.35 -15.95 -8.89
C GLU A 143 23.98 -14.82 -7.92
N THR A 144 24.61 -13.64 -8.07
CA THR A 144 24.32 -12.48 -7.21
C THR A 144 22.92 -11.95 -7.51
N TRP A 145 22.56 -11.83 -8.79
CA TRP A 145 21.23 -11.41 -9.22
C TRP A 145 20.14 -12.33 -8.68
N ASN A 146 20.28 -13.63 -8.87
CA ASN A 146 19.32 -14.63 -8.41
C ASN A 146 19.20 -14.68 -6.88
N SER A 147 20.31 -14.56 -6.16
CA SER A 147 20.29 -14.49 -4.70
C SER A 147 19.52 -13.26 -4.19
N GLN A 148 19.70 -12.09 -4.83
CA GLN A 148 18.97 -10.88 -4.47
C GLN A 148 17.45 -10.99 -4.74
N LEU A 149 17.05 -11.63 -5.84
CA LEU A 149 15.65 -11.90 -6.16
C LEU A 149 14.99 -12.83 -5.13
N HIS A 150 15.73 -13.87 -4.73
CA HIS A 150 15.29 -14.82 -3.71
C HIS A 150 15.07 -14.10 -2.37
N LEU A 151 16.05 -13.32 -1.91
CA LEU A 151 15.94 -12.54 -0.67
C LEU A 151 14.77 -11.55 -0.72
N LEU A 152 14.54 -10.88 -1.85
CA LEU A 152 13.38 -9.99 -2.00
C LEU A 152 12.05 -10.76 -1.88
N SER A 153 11.99 -11.98 -2.41
CA SER A 153 10.79 -12.82 -2.29
C SER A 153 10.53 -13.22 -0.83
N GLU A 154 11.59 -13.55 -0.08
CA GLU A 154 11.50 -13.83 1.35
C GLU A 154 11.12 -12.60 2.17
N ASP A 155 11.73 -11.45 1.89
CA ASP A 155 11.41 -10.15 2.51
C ASP A 155 9.93 -9.80 2.32
N VAL A 156 9.43 -9.87 1.09
CA VAL A 156 8.03 -9.56 0.77
C VAL A 156 7.07 -10.49 1.51
N LEU A 157 7.39 -11.79 1.58
CA LEU A 157 6.63 -12.75 2.37
C LEU A 157 6.69 -12.43 3.87
N GLY A 158 7.88 -12.10 4.41
CA GLY A 158 8.06 -11.76 5.81
C GLY A 158 7.33 -10.49 6.24
N TRP A 159 7.32 -9.46 5.40
CA TRP A 159 6.68 -8.18 5.72
C TRP A 159 5.17 -8.21 5.56
N SER A 160 4.67 -8.94 4.57
CA SER A 160 3.26 -8.85 4.15
C SER A 160 2.48 -10.14 4.37
N GLY A 161 3.14 -11.29 4.46
CA GLY A 161 2.51 -12.60 4.44
C GLY A 161 1.95 -13.01 3.06
N ASN A 162 2.24 -12.26 1.99
CA ASN A 162 1.90 -12.63 0.61
C ASN A 162 3.18 -13.05 -0.13
N HIS A 163 3.08 -14.00 -1.07
CA HIS A 163 4.22 -14.36 -1.91
C HIS A 163 4.51 -13.28 -2.96
N ALA A 164 5.78 -13.16 -3.36
CA ALA A 164 6.17 -12.36 -4.50
C ALA A 164 6.12 -13.21 -5.78
N SER A 165 5.44 -12.70 -6.81
CA SER A 165 5.47 -13.23 -8.17
C SER A 165 6.37 -12.31 -9.00
N ILE A 166 7.65 -12.70 -9.13
CA ILE A 166 8.66 -11.84 -9.76
C ILE A 166 8.85 -12.22 -11.23
N LEU A 167 8.57 -11.27 -12.12
CA LEU A 167 8.90 -11.35 -13.54
C LEU A 167 10.17 -10.55 -13.82
N GLN A 168 11.10 -11.17 -14.52
CA GLN A 168 12.38 -10.57 -14.88
C GLN A 168 12.41 -10.29 -16.38
N TYR A 169 12.87 -9.09 -16.74
CA TYR A 169 13.11 -8.72 -18.13
C TYR A 169 14.44 -7.99 -18.25
N THR A 170 15.10 -8.16 -19.38
CA THR A 170 16.10 -7.21 -19.87
C THR A 170 15.42 -5.96 -20.44
N VAL A 171 16.16 -4.87 -20.65
CA VAL A 171 15.63 -3.63 -21.25
C VAL A 171 15.10 -3.92 -22.67
N SER A 172 15.85 -4.73 -23.42
CA SER A 172 15.49 -5.16 -24.76
C SER A 172 14.23 -6.04 -24.78
N GLU A 173 14.07 -6.98 -23.85
CA GLU A 173 12.86 -7.80 -23.74
C GLU A 173 11.65 -6.97 -23.36
N PHE A 174 11.77 -6.08 -22.37
CA PHE A 174 10.68 -5.22 -21.95
C PHE A 174 10.19 -4.32 -23.08
N SER A 175 11.11 -3.81 -23.91
CA SER A 175 10.80 -3.03 -25.11
C SER A 175 10.09 -3.85 -26.20
N LYS A 176 10.37 -5.16 -26.30
CA LYS A 176 9.66 -6.07 -27.22
C LYS A 176 8.23 -6.34 -26.74
N LEU A 177 8.00 -6.49 -25.44
CA LEU A 177 6.64 -6.66 -24.90
C LEU A 177 5.73 -5.50 -25.33
N ARG A 178 6.26 -4.27 -25.27
CA ARG A 178 5.59 -3.08 -25.78
C ARG A 178 5.25 -3.17 -27.25
N THR A 179 6.22 -3.56 -28.07
CA THR A 179 6.08 -3.58 -29.53
C THR A 179 5.10 -4.65 -29.98
N ASN A 180 5.04 -5.78 -29.26
CA ASN A 180 4.18 -6.91 -29.56
C ASN A 180 2.77 -6.77 -28.97
N GLY A 181 2.50 -5.75 -28.15
CA GLY A 181 1.21 -5.60 -27.47
C GLY A 181 0.93 -6.73 -26.47
N GLU A 182 1.97 -7.18 -25.77
CA GLU A 182 1.83 -8.24 -24.77
C GLU A 182 0.98 -7.75 -23.59
N ARG A 183 -0.01 -8.53 -23.19
CA ARG A 183 -0.97 -8.17 -22.14
C ARG A 183 -0.29 -7.75 -20.83
N VAL A 184 0.78 -8.43 -20.43
CA VAL A 184 1.52 -8.11 -19.20
C VAL A 184 2.09 -6.68 -19.22
N PHE A 185 2.52 -6.20 -20.40
CA PHE A 185 3.03 -4.85 -20.54
C PHE A 185 1.91 -3.80 -20.41
N GLU A 186 0.73 -4.09 -20.96
CA GLU A 186 -0.46 -3.24 -20.77
C GLU A 186 -0.86 -3.16 -19.30
N GLU A 187 -0.87 -4.29 -18.58
CA GLU A 187 -1.16 -4.33 -17.15
C GLU A 187 -0.15 -3.52 -16.31
N ILE A 188 1.14 -3.59 -16.66
CA ILE A 188 2.19 -2.79 -16.01
C ILE A 188 2.01 -1.29 -16.32
N LEU A 189 1.67 -0.91 -17.55
CA LEU A 189 1.51 0.50 -17.91
C LEU A 189 0.23 1.12 -17.34
N GLN A 190 -0.86 0.38 -17.32
CA GLN A 190 -2.17 0.90 -16.95
C GLN A 190 -2.32 1.01 -15.43
N ASP A 191 -1.96 -0.06 -14.71
CA ASP A 191 -2.21 -0.18 -13.28
C ASP A 191 -0.92 -0.18 -12.45
N GLY A 192 0.25 -0.31 -13.09
CA GLY A 192 1.51 -0.48 -12.39
C GLY A 192 1.97 0.76 -11.62
N VAL A 193 2.57 0.51 -10.47
CA VAL A 193 3.23 1.51 -9.63
C VAL A 193 4.73 1.33 -9.77
N LYS A 194 5.39 2.34 -10.37
CA LYS A 194 6.86 2.38 -10.43
C LYS A 194 7.43 2.55 -9.03
N ILE A 195 8.35 1.66 -8.66
CA ILE A 195 9.00 1.68 -7.35
C ILE A 195 10.23 2.58 -7.40
N SER A 196 10.33 3.50 -6.43
CA SER A 196 11.54 4.31 -6.26
C SER A 196 12.69 3.43 -5.76
N LEU A 197 13.82 3.48 -6.47
CA LEU A 197 15.05 2.79 -6.09
C LEU A 197 16.02 3.66 -5.28
N ARG A 198 15.59 4.88 -4.96
CA ARG A 198 16.31 5.76 -4.01
C ARG A 198 15.83 5.44 -2.60
N PRO A 199 16.73 5.41 -1.60
CA PRO A 199 16.36 5.31 -0.21
C PRO A 199 15.31 6.38 0.09
N SER A 200 14.17 5.95 0.64
CA SER A 200 13.21 6.91 1.18
C SER A 200 13.75 7.44 2.51
N GLU A 201 13.87 8.76 2.66
CA GLU A 201 13.96 9.36 3.99
C GLU A 201 12.64 9.02 4.68
N ASP A 202 12.71 8.28 5.79
CA ASP A 202 11.53 7.94 6.57
C ASP A 202 10.86 9.24 7.06
N LEU A 203 9.82 9.69 6.34
CA LEU A 203 8.99 10.86 6.68
C LEU A 203 8.23 10.69 8.02
N PHE A 204 8.51 9.63 8.78
CA PHE A 204 7.90 9.32 10.06
C PHE A 204 8.76 9.76 11.26
N GLU A 205 10.00 10.19 11.07
CA GLU A 205 10.83 10.73 12.16
C GLU A 205 10.50 12.19 12.54
N SER A 206 9.72 12.91 11.73
CA SER A 206 9.40 14.33 11.99
C SER A 206 8.11 14.58 12.80
N ALA A 207 7.61 13.58 13.53
CA ALA A 207 6.41 13.75 14.36
C ALA A 207 6.52 12.99 15.70
N ILE A 208 7.46 13.42 16.54
CA ILE A 208 7.37 13.33 18.01
C ILE A 208 7.40 14.76 18.55
#